data_AF-K1SYA4-F1
#
_entry.id   AF-K1SYA4-F1
#
_cell.length_a   1.000
_cell.length_b   1.000
_cell.length_c   1.000
_cell.angle_alpha   90.00
_cell.angle_beta   90.00
_cell.angle_gamma   90.00
#
_symmetry.space_group_name_H-M   'P 1'
#
loop_
_entity.id
_entity.type
_entity.pdbx_description
1 polymer ?
#
loop_
_entity_poly.entity_id
_entity_poly.type
_entity_poly.pdbx_seq_one_letter_code
_entity_poly.pdbx_strand_id
1 'polypeptide(L)'
;QILPTNLLLSFADAREGVPFSSVTELVLLELAFELIREAGVRVPGALGNAIGIVGGLIIGDAAVSANLVSPIVVMIVALTALGSMVIPDEEFAAAFRLLKYGFLILGGYLGIYGVVLGIYLTVSHLSGLLSFGIPYLVPFVEEQSVRQTGNGIFRIPFKARKYRPVYA
;
A
#
# COMPACT_ATOMS: atom_id res chain seq x y z
N GLN A 1 -1.57 -2.84 -25.99
CA GLN A 1 -2.69 -3.54 -25.32
C GLN A 1 -2.18 -4.00 -23.96
N ILE A 2 -2.73 -3.50 -22.85
CA ILE A 2 -2.19 -3.76 -21.50
C ILE A 2 -2.78 -5.05 -20.90
N LEU A 3 -4.01 -5.42 -21.29
CA LEU A 3 -4.71 -6.62 -20.81
C LEU A 3 -5.27 -7.46 -21.98
N PRO A 4 -5.25 -8.80 -21.88
CA PRO A 4 -5.95 -9.71 -22.78
C PRO A 4 -7.46 -9.43 -22.83
N THR A 5 -8.07 -9.55 -24.01
CA THR A 5 -9.51 -9.27 -24.23
C THR A 5 -10.43 -10.11 -23.36
N ASN A 6 -10.10 -11.39 -23.15
CA ASN A 6 -10.91 -12.29 -22.32
C ASN A 6 -11.01 -11.79 -20.87
N LEU A 7 -9.92 -11.23 -20.31
CA LEU A 7 -9.93 -10.67 -18.96
C LEU A 7 -10.75 -9.38 -18.88
N LEU A 8 -10.69 -8.54 -19.93
CA LEU A 8 -11.51 -7.34 -20.00
C LEU A 8 -13.02 -7.66 -20.01
N LEU A 9 -13.42 -8.69 -20.75
CA LEU A 9 -14.81 -9.14 -20.79
C LEU A 9 -15.27 -9.68 -19.44
N SER A 10 -14.47 -10.55 -18.80
CA SER A 10 -14.78 -11.03 -17.44
C SER A 10 -14.88 -9.90 -16.42
N PHE A 11 -14.09 -8.84 -16.56
CA PHE A 11 -14.18 -7.66 -15.70
C PHE A 11 -15.41 -6.79 -15.98
N ALA A 12 -15.85 -6.70 -17.22
CA ALA A 12 -17.09 -6.03 -17.57
C ALA A 12 -18.29 -6.76 -16.99
N ASP A 13 -18.35 -8.08 -17.16
CA ASP A 13 -19.43 -8.94 -16.66
C ASP A 13 -19.50 -8.90 -15.12
N ALA A 14 -18.36 -8.97 -14.44
CA ALA A 14 -18.30 -8.91 -12.96
C ALA A 14 -18.66 -7.53 -12.37
N ARG A 15 -18.81 -6.50 -13.21
CA ARG A 15 -19.28 -5.16 -12.81
C ARG A 15 -20.68 -4.86 -13.31
N GLU A 16 -21.30 -5.77 -14.05
CA GLU A 16 -22.66 -5.60 -14.53
C GLU A 16 -23.62 -5.50 -13.34
N GLY A 17 -24.45 -4.45 -13.31
CA GLY A 17 -25.41 -4.22 -12.23
C GLY A 17 -24.88 -3.47 -11.00
N VAL A 18 -23.58 -3.15 -10.92
CA VAL A 18 -23.03 -2.32 -9.82
C VAL A 18 -23.32 -0.84 -10.09
N PRO A 19 -24.00 -0.11 -9.18
CA PRO A 19 -24.47 1.25 -9.44
C PRO A 19 -23.37 2.33 -9.27
N PHE A 20 -22.27 1.98 -8.60
CA PHE A 20 -21.20 2.93 -8.27
C PHE A 20 -20.03 2.89 -9.24
N SER A 21 -19.31 4.02 -9.32
CA SER A 21 -18.02 4.07 -10.02
C SER A 21 -16.95 3.27 -9.26
N SER A 22 -15.90 2.79 -9.95
CA SER A 22 -14.82 2.04 -9.29
C SER A 22 -14.15 2.81 -8.16
N VAL A 23 -14.02 4.12 -8.34
CA VAL A 23 -13.42 5.02 -7.35
C VAL A 23 -14.29 5.07 -6.11
N THR A 24 -15.62 5.19 -6.27
CA THR A 24 -16.57 5.20 -5.16
C THR A 24 -16.63 3.85 -4.45
N GLU A 25 -16.66 2.75 -5.20
CA GLU A 25 -16.58 1.38 -4.66
C GLU A 25 -15.35 1.20 -3.76
N LEU A 26 -14.16 1.60 -4.28
CA LEU A 26 -12.91 1.53 -3.54
C LEU A 26 -12.94 2.40 -2.28
N VAL A 27 -13.38 3.66 -2.35
CA VAL A 27 -13.44 4.55 -1.18
C VAL A 27 -14.33 3.99 -0.09
N LEU A 28 -15.53 3.50 -0.44
CA LEU A 28 -16.47 2.95 0.53
C LEU A 28 -15.91 1.71 1.23
N LEU A 29 -15.36 0.78 0.44
CA LEU A 29 -14.86 -0.48 0.99
C LEU A 29 -13.55 -0.29 1.76
N GLU A 30 -12.65 0.58 1.28
CA GLU A 30 -11.41 0.92 1.99
C GLU A 30 -11.70 1.60 3.33
N LEU A 31 -12.66 2.53 3.38
CA LEU A 31 -13.09 3.13 4.65
C LEU A 31 -13.67 2.09 5.60
N ALA A 32 -14.48 1.15 5.11
CA ALA A 32 -15.04 0.08 5.94
C ALA A 32 -13.92 -0.81 6.53
N PHE A 33 -12.93 -1.18 5.71
CA PHE A 33 -11.78 -1.95 6.17
C PHE A 33 -10.91 -1.18 7.16
N GLU A 34 -10.74 0.13 6.98
CA GLU A 34 -10.00 0.97 7.92
C GLU A 34 -10.71 1.03 9.28
N LEU A 35 -12.05 1.15 9.30
CA LEU A 35 -12.84 1.12 10.53
C LEU A 35 -12.71 -0.22 11.26
N ILE A 36 -12.77 -1.34 10.52
CA ILE A 36 -12.56 -2.68 11.09
C ILE A 36 -11.17 -2.79 11.70
N ARG A 37 -10.14 -2.30 11.00
CA ARG A 37 -8.76 -2.36 11.49
C ARG A 37 -8.57 -1.53 12.74
N GLU A 38 -9.09 -0.31 12.75
CA GLU A 38 -8.98 0.58 13.90
C GLU A 38 -9.70 0.02 15.13
N ALA A 39 -10.85 -0.64 14.92
CA ALA A 39 -11.52 -1.40 15.96
C ALA A 39 -10.68 -2.60 16.44
N GLY A 40 -10.05 -3.32 15.51
CA GLY A 40 -9.20 -4.48 15.81
C GLY A 40 -7.96 -4.13 16.64
N VAL A 41 -7.28 -3.02 16.32
CA VAL A 41 -6.08 -2.55 17.06
C VAL A 41 -6.44 -2.06 18.46
N ARG A 42 -7.64 -1.49 18.64
CA ARG A 42 -8.10 -0.97 19.95
C ARG A 42 -8.62 -2.05 20.90
N VAL A 43 -8.96 -3.23 20.39
CA VAL A 43 -9.51 -4.33 21.19
C VAL A 43 -8.42 -5.38 21.45
N PRO A 44 -8.02 -5.61 22.71
CA PRO A 44 -6.94 -6.55 23.01
C PRO A 44 -7.36 -8.02 22.85
N GLY A 45 -6.37 -8.86 22.51
CA GLY A 45 -6.49 -10.31 22.53
C GLY A 45 -7.27 -10.89 21.34
N ALA A 46 -7.90 -12.06 21.55
CA ALA A 46 -8.59 -12.81 20.50
C ALA A 46 -9.78 -12.05 19.88
N LEU A 47 -10.33 -11.06 20.57
CA LEU A 47 -11.45 -10.25 20.09
C LEU A 47 -11.06 -9.34 18.91
N GLY A 48 -9.85 -8.77 18.91
CA GLY A 48 -9.37 -7.94 17.78
C GLY A 48 -9.24 -8.74 16.48
N ASN A 49 -8.68 -9.96 16.58
CA ASN A 49 -8.59 -10.88 15.44
C ASN A 49 -9.98 -11.33 14.95
N ALA A 50 -10.91 -11.59 15.87
CA ALA A 50 -12.28 -11.94 15.52
C ALA A 50 -12.99 -10.82 14.77
N ILE A 51 -12.84 -9.55 15.20
CA ILE A 51 -13.40 -8.37 14.52
C ILE A 51 -12.84 -8.26 13.10
N GLY A 52 -11.55 -8.50 12.90
CA GLY A 52 -10.93 -8.48 11.58
C GLY A 52 -11.51 -9.54 10.63
N ILE A 53 -11.61 -10.79 11.08
CA ILE A 53 -12.12 -11.90 10.26
C ILE A 53 -13.61 -11.73 9.97
N VAL A 54 -14.41 -11.52 11.02
CA VAL A 54 -15.87 -11.40 10.92
C VAL A 54 -16.24 -10.14 10.15
N GLY A 55 -15.59 -9.00 10.45
CA GLY A 55 -15.82 -7.74 9.75
C GLY A 55 -15.46 -7.83 8.28
N GLY A 56 -14.25 -8.31 7.95
CA GLY A 56 -13.80 -8.40 6.55
C GLY A 56 -14.67 -9.34 5.71
N LEU A 57 -15.02 -10.51 6.24
CA LEU A 57 -15.81 -11.50 5.52
C LEU A 57 -17.28 -11.07 5.39
N ILE A 58 -17.93 -10.65 6.48
CA ILE A 58 -19.35 -10.26 6.46
C ILE A 58 -19.57 -8.99 5.65
N ILE A 59 -18.72 -7.97 5.82
CA ILE A 59 -18.88 -6.72 5.04
C ILE A 59 -18.57 -6.98 3.56
N GLY A 60 -17.53 -7.75 3.24
CA GLY A 60 -17.19 -8.10 1.87
C GLY A 60 -18.31 -8.87 1.17
N ASP A 61 -18.81 -9.93 1.81
CA ASP A 61 -19.87 -10.78 1.26
C ASP A 61 -21.20 -10.02 1.13
N ALA A 62 -21.57 -9.23 2.13
CA ALA A 62 -22.78 -8.40 2.08
C ALA A 62 -22.68 -7.33 0.98
N ALA A 63 -21.51 -6.71 0.79
CA ALA A 63 -21.31 -5.70 -0.25
C ALA A 63 -21.45 -6.27 -1.66
N VAL A 64 -20.94 -7.49 -1.90
CA VAL A 64 -21.07 -8.19 -3.18
C VAL A 64 -22.51 -8.67 -3.38
N SER A 65 -23.11 -9.31 -2.37
CA SER A 65 -24.48 -9.85 -2.47
C SER A 65 -25.54 -8.77 -2.66
N ALA A 66 -25.30 -7.56 -2.12
CA ALA A 66 -26.15 -6.39 -2.34
C ALA A 66 -25.89 -5.69 -3.69
N ASN A 67 -24.97 -6.18 -4.52
CA ASN A 67 -24.49 -5.52 -5.74
C ASN A 67 -24.02 -4.08 -5.53
N LEU A 68 -23.56 -3.74 -4.32
CA LEU A 68 -23.02 -2.41 -4.02
C LEU A 68 -21.57 -2.29 -4.53
N VAL A 69 -20.82 -3.39 -4.52
CA VAL A 69 -19.41 -3.42 -4.91
C VAL A 69 -19.14 -4.66 -5.76
N SER A 70 -18.30 -4.51 -6.78
CA SER A 70 -17.90 -5.63 -7.62
C SER A 70 -16.94 -6.60 -6.89
N PRO A 71 -17.02 -7.92 -7.15
CA PRO A 71 -16.11 -8.90 -6.56
C PRO A 71 -14.62 -8.58 -6.79
N ILE A 72 -14.31 -7.95 -7.94
CA ILE A 72 -12.94 -7.56 -8.30
C ILE A 72 -12.43 -6.47 -7.36
N VAL A 73 -13.25 -5.47 -7.03
CA VAL A 73 -12.86 -4.42 -6.09
C VAL A 73 -12.65 -5.00 -4.70
N VAL A 74 -13.52 -5.92 -4.24
CA VAL A 74 -13.34 -6.60 -2.96
C VAL A 74 -12.01 -7.35 -2.90
N MET A 75 -11.65 -8.07 -3.97
CA MET A 75 -10.37 -8.77 -4.07
C MET A 75 -9.18 -7.81 -3.97
N ILE A 76 -9.22 -6.67 -4.68
CA ILE A 76 -8.15 -5.66 -4.66
C ILE A 76 -8.01 -5.04 -3.26
N VAL A 77 -9.11 -4.70 -2.59
CA VAL A 77 -9.08 -4.15 -1.23
C VAL A 77 -8.54 -5.19 -0.24
N ALA A 78 -8.96 -6.46 -0.34
CA ALA A 78 -8.47 -7.52 0.53
C ALA A 78 -6.94 -7.73 0.39
N LEU A 79 -6.42 -7.72 -0.84
CA LEU A 79 -4.98 -7.80 -1.09
C LEU A 79 -4.24 -6.59 -0.51
N THR A 80 -4.81 -5.40 -0.66
CA THR A 80 -4.23 -4.16 -0.12
C THR A 80 -4.21 -4.16 1.40
N ALA A 81 -5.29 -4.63 2.04
CA ALA A 81 -5.39 -4.76 3.49
C ALA A 81 -4.36 -5.77 4.03
N LEU A 82 -4.23 -6.95 3.41
CA LEU A 82 -3.24 -7.96 3.78
C LEU A 82 -1.80 -7.44 3.58
N GLY A 83 -1.54 -6.76 2.46
CA GLY A 83 -0.23 -6.14 2.20
C GLY A 83 0.15 -5.12 3.27
N SER A 84 -0.82 -4.39 3.81
CA SER A 84 -0.56 -3.44 4.90
C SER A 84 -0.20 -4.10 6.24
N MET A 85 -0.53 -5.38 6.45
CA MET A 85 -0.16 -6.14 7.67
C MET A 85 1.26 -6.68 7.63
N VAL A 86 1.94 -6.63 6.47
CA VAL A 86 3.35 -7.01 6.35
C VAL A 86 4.26 -6.01 7.07
N ILE A 87 3.79 -4.77 7.25
CA ILE A 87 4.53 -3.72 7.96
C ILE A 87 4.38 -3.98 9.47
N PRO A 88 5.48 -4.28 10.19
CA PRO A 88 5.41 -4.65 11.61
C PRO A 88 5.11 -3.47 12.53
N ASP A 89 5.34 -2.24 12.07
CA ASP A 89 5.14 -1.01 12.83
C ASP A 89 3.85 -0.30 12.38
N GLU A 90 2.91 -0.11 13.31
CA GLU A 90 1.59 0.45 13.01
C GLU A 90 1.64 1.95 12.67
N GLU A 91 2.56 2.71 13.26
CA GLU A 91 2.71 4.14 12.96
C GLU A 91 3.26 4.33 11.55
N PHE A 92 4.24 3.52 11.16
CA PHE A 92 4.76 3.48 9.80
C PHE A 92 3.70 2.99 8.81
N ALA A 93 2.94 1.96 9.16
CA ALA A 93 1.83 1.48 8.34
C ALA A 93 0.78 2.59 8.11
N ALA A 94 0.47 3.40 9.13
CA ALA A 94 -0.50 4.49 9.03
C ALA A 94 -0.12 5.52 7.95
N ALA A 95 1.17 5.82 7.79
CA ALA A 95 1.63 6.71 6.72
C ALA A 95 1.30 6.16 5.32
N PHE A 96 1.50 4.85 5.09
CA PHE A 96 1.11 4.20 3.83
C PHE A 96 -0.40 4.14 3.63
N ARG A 97 -1.18 4.01 4.71
CA ARG A 97 -2.66 4.06 4.64
C ARG A 97 -3.16 5.41 4.15
N LEU A 98 -2.59 6.50 4.65
CA LEU A 98 -2.92 7.85 4.18
C LEU A 98 -2.47 8.07 2.73
N LEU A 99 -1.26 7.64 2.39
CA LEU A 99 -0.70 7.76 1.05
C LEU A 99 -1.55 7.04 0.01
N LYS A 100 -2.11 5.86 0.33
CA LYS A 100 -3.04 5.10 -0.52
C LYS A 100 -4.23 5.94 -1.00
N TYR A 101 -4.84 6.76 -0.14
CA TYR A 101 -5.96 7.62 -0.55
C TYR A 101 -5.52 8.70 -1.55
N GLY A 102 -4.31 9.24 -1.41
CA GLY A 102 -3.72 10.13 -2.41
C GLY A 102 -3.55 9.45 -3.78
N PHE A 103 -3.06 8.21 -3.77
CA PHE A 103 -2.95 7.39 -4.98
C PHE A 103 -4.30 7.01 -5.58
N LEU A 104 -5.32 6.78 -4.76
CA LEU A 104 -6.68 6.50 -5.21
C LEU A 104 -7.27 7.71 -5.95
N ILE A 105 -7.07 8.92 -5.41
CA ILE A 105 -7.51 10.16 -6.07
C ILE A 105 -6.74 10.35 -7.38
N LEU A 106 -5.42 10.27 -7.36
CA LEU A 106 -4.59 10.44 -8.56
C LEU A 106 -4.93 9.40 -9.65
N GLY A 107 -5.05 8.12 -9.27
CA GLY A 107 -5.41 7.04 -10.18
C GLY A 107 -6.85 7.13 -10.68
N GLY A 108 -7.78 7.60 -9.85
CA GLY A 108 -9.18 7.77 -10.22
C GLY A 108 -9.40 8.88 -11.24
N TYR A 109 -8.71 10.02 -11.11
CA TYR A 109 -8.88 11.17 -12.02
C TYR A 109 -7.94 11.13 -13.23
N LEU A 110 -6.69 10.71 -13.04
CA LEU A 110 -5.65 10.76 -14.09
C LEU A 110 -5.26 9.37 -14.61
N GLY A 111 -5.87 8.30 -14.12
CA GLY A 111 -5.56 6.94 -14.53
C GLY A 111 -4.11 6.55 -14.20
N ILE A 112 -3.49 5.78 -15.10
CA ILE A 112 -2.10 5.31 -14.92
C ILE A 112 -1.09 6.47 -14.83
N TYR A 113 -1.36 7.58 -15.51
CA TYR A 113 -0.51 8.77 -15.43
C TYR A 113 -0.47 9.34 -14.00
N GLY A 114 -1.62 9.40 -13.33
CA GLY A 114 -1.70 9.83 -11.93
C GLY A 114 -0.93 8.93 -10.98
N VAL A 115 -0.99 7.61 -11.20
CA VAL A 115 -0.22 6.65 -10.40
C VAL A 115 1.28 6.88 -10.56
N VAL A 116 1.77 7.02 -11.80
CA VAL A 116 3.19 7.29 -12.07
C VAL A 116 3.63 8.62 -11.45
N LEU A 117 2.79 9.66 -11.57
CA LEU A 117 3.04 10.95 -10.93
C LEU A 117 3.09 10.84 -9.40
N GLY A 118 2.17 10.09 -8.80
CA GLY A 118 2.15 9.82 -7.36
C GLY A 118 3.42 9.13 -6.87
N ILE A 119 3.93 8.15 -7.63
CA ILE A 119 5.21 7.48 -7.33
C ILE A 119 6.35 8.51 -7.37
N TYR A 120 6.41 9.33 -8.42
CA TYR A 120 7.45 10.34 -8.57
C TYR A 120 7.44 11.35 -7.42
N LEU A 121 6.26 11.89 -7.07
CA LEU A 121 6.10 12.81 -5.96
C LEU A 121 6.51 12.19 -4.62
N THR A 122 6.13 10.92 -4.40
CA THR A 122 6.48 10.19 -3.18
C THR A 122 8.00 10.01 -3.06
N VAL A 123 8.65 9.52 -4.11
CA VAL A 123 10.11 9.31 -4.11
C VAL A 123 10.84 10.65 -3.97
N SER A 124 10.38 11.69 -4.66
CA SER A 124 10.95 13.04 -4.53
C SER A 124 10.84 13.56 -3.11
N HIS A 125 9.70 13.36 -2.44
CA HIS A 125 9.53 13.76 -1.04
C HIS A 125 10.48 13.01 -0.11
N LEU A 126 10.56 11.68 -0.25
CA LEU A 126 11.46 10.84 0.54
C LEU A 126 12.94 11.20 0.35
N SER A 127 13.32 11.65 -0.86
CA SER A 127 14.70 12.06 -1.14
C SER A 127 15.16 13.31 -0.38
N GLY A 128 14.22 14.16 0.05
CA GLY A 128 14.49 15.37 0.83
C GLY A 128 14.49 15.15 2.34
N LEU A 129 14.13 13.95 2.83
CA LEU A 129 14.05 13.64 4.25
C LEU A 129 15.40 13.20 4.83
N LEU A 130 15.66 13.63 6.05
CA LEU A 130 16.81 13.21 6.85
C LEU A 130 16.31 12.44 8.08
N SER A 131 16.83 11.23 8.28
CA SER A 131 16.69 10.45 9.51
C SER A 131 17.95 10.62 10.35
N PHE A 132 17.85 11.35 11.46
CA PHE A 132 18.98 11.62 12.36
C PHE A 132 20.24 12.16 11.62
N GLY A 133 20.01 13.03 10.64
CA GLY A 133 21.09 13.62 9.83
C GLY A 133 21.57 12.79 8.64
N ILE A 134 21.00 11.59 8.43
CA ILE A 134 21.33 10.69 7.30
C ILE A 134 20.17 10.72 6.29
N PRO A 135 20.42 10.79 4.97
CA PRO A 135 19.33 10.76 3.97
C PRO A 135 18.46 9.51 4.11
N TYR A 136 17.13 9.69 4.09
CA TYR A 136 16.17 8.61 4.32
C TYR A 136 16.26 7.48 3.29
N LEU A 137 16.63 7.81 2.04
CA LEU A 137 16.72 6.87 0.92
C LEU A 137 18.10 6.20 0.77
N VAL A 138 19.00 6.24 1.76
CA VAL A 138 20.26 5.49 1.69
C VAL A 138 19.96 3.98 1.54
N PRO A 139 20.59 3.25 0.59
CA PRO A 139 21.74 3.62 -0.23
C PRO A 139 21.42 4.20 -1.62
N PHE A 140 20.15 4.41 -1.98
CA PHE A 140 19.74 4.93 -3.29
C PHE A 140 20.13 6.40 -3.51
N VAL A 141 20.21 7.17 -2.42
CA VAL A 141 20.77 8.52 -2.41
C VAL A 141 22.17 8.42 -1.80
N GLU A 142 23.18 8.25 -2.67
CA GLU A 142 24.57 8.08 -2.24
C GLU A 142 25.19 9.39 -1.77
N GLU A 143 25.51 9.47 -0.47
CA GLU A 143 26.48 10.45 0.03
C GLU A 143 27.90 9.87 -0.14
N GLN A 144 28.87 10.69 -0.57
CA GLN A 144 30.24 10.24 -0.88
C GLN A 144 30.92 9.45 0.25
N SER A 145 30.51 9.71 1.51
CA SER A 145 30.96 9.01 2.71
C SER A 145 30.51 7.54 2.75
N VAL A 146 29.28 7.23 2.32
CA VAL A 146 28.69 5.88 2.36
C VAL A 146 29.29 4.98 1.26
N ARG A 147 29.67 5.56 0.12
CA ARG A 147 30.28 4.86 -1.01
C ARG A 147 31.63 4.23 -0.66
N GLN A 148 32.41 4.86 0.21
CA GLN A 148 33.73 4.35 0.62
C GLN A 148 33.64 3.18 1.60
N THR A 149 32.55 3.07 2.37
CA THR A 149 32.35 1.96 3.30
C THR A 149 32.02 0.64 2.59
N GLY A 150 31.46 0.67 1.37
CA GLY A 150 30.93 -0.52 0.73
C GLY A 150 29.55 -0.94 1.25
N ASN A 151 28.79 0.02 1.79
CA ASN A 151 27.40 -0.14 2.22
C ASN A 151 26.43 0.21 1.07
N GLY A 152 26.62 -0.37 -0.11
CA GLY A 152 25.68 -0.26 -1.23
C GLY A 152 24.58 -1.32 -1.17
N ILE A 153 23.73 -1.37 -2.20
CA ILE A 153 22.71 -2.44 -2.39
C ILE A 153 23.36 -3.83 -2.29
N PHE A 154 24.58 -3.97 -2.83
CA PHE A 154 25.40 -5.16 -2.65
C PHE A 154 26.38 -4.98 -1.49
N ARG A 155 26.22 -5.82 -0.46
CA ARG A 155 27.07 -5.80 0.73
C ARG A 155 28.44 -6.44 0.46
N ILE A 156 29.50 -5.68 0.68
CA ILE A 156 30.88 -6.17 0.54
C ILE A 156 31.26 -7.06 1.74
N PRO A 157 31.98 -8.19 1.54
CA PRO A 157 32.44 -9.06 2.63
C PRO A 157 33.30 -8.30 3.66
N PHE A 158 33.15 -8.64 4.94
CA PHE A 158 33.81 -7.93 6.05
C PHE A 158 35.33 -7.80 5.90
N LYS A 159 35.99 -8.82 5.34
CA LYS A 159 37.45 -8.83 5.15
C LYS A 159 37.95 -7.85 4.08
N ALA A 160 37.09 -7.47 3.14
CA ALA A 160 37.44 -6.57 2.03
C ALA A 160 37.06 -5.11 2.32
N ARG A 161 36.49 -4.80 3.50
CA ARG A 161 36.14 -3.43 3.88
C ARG A 161 37.36 -2.67 4.39
N LYS A 162 37.70 -1.59 3.67
CA LYS A 162 38.79 -0.68 4.04
C LYS A 162 38.35 0.43 5.00
N TYR A 163 37.07 0.82 4.96
CA TYR A 163 36.51 1.91 5.75
C TYR A 163 35.40 1.40 6.68
N ARG A 164 35.26 2.04 7.85
CA ARG A 164 34.19 1.72 8.82
C ARG A 164 32.85 2.28 8.34
N PRO A 165 31.73 1.62 8.69
CA PRO A 165 30.41 2.14 8.38
C PRO A 165 30.08 3.41 9.15
N VAL A 166 29.47 4.36 8.44
CA VAL A 166 29.07 5.67 8.94
C VAL A 166 27.93 5.56 9.96
N TYR A 167 27.11 4.50 9.84
CA TYR A 167 26.01 4.16 10.74
C TYR A 167 26.06 2.67 11.11
N ALA A 168 25.65 2.33 12.33
CA ALA A 168 25.61 0.98 12.87
C ALA A 168 24.25 0.32 12.65
#